data_AF-R7S031-F1
#
_entry.id   AF-R7S031-F1
#
_cell.length_a   1.000
_cell.length_b   1.000
_cell.length_c   1.000
_cell.angle_alpha   90.00
_cell.angle_beta   90.00
_cell.angle_gamma   90.00
#
_symmetry.space_group_name_H-M   'P 1'
#
loop_
_entity.id
_entity.type
_entity.pdbx_description
1 polymer ?
#
loop_
_entity_poly.entity_id
_entity_poly.type
_entity_poly.pdbx_seq_one_letter_code
_entity_poly.pdbx_strand_id
1 'polypeptide(L)'
;GPSISVRISWPGYAFWSRQIPTRDFRTPPQPVTRAKLAKNVAKTVERFITEHQNRSMDDAGDAGSAAANQKWKIGGPDGIQATDLVLLHLENVSKSSWQVALQLLHPRSSQ
;
A
#
# COMPACT_ATOMS: atom_id res chain seq x y z
N GLY A 1 -8.05 -15.05 -14.12
CA GLY A 1 -8.80 -15.53 -12.94
C GLY A 1 -9.39 -14.34 -12.19
N PRO A 2 -10.38 -14.52 -11.30
CA PRO A 2 -10.96 -13.41 -10.56
C PRO A 2 -9.89 -12.69 -9.74
N SER A 3 -9.93 -11.36 -9.76
CA SER A 3 -8.98 -10.47 -9.10
C SER A 3 -9.70 -9.28 -8.48
N ILE A 4 -9.03 -8.63 -7.54
CA ILE A 4 -9.45 -7.34 -6.99
C ILE A 4 -8.34 -6.32 -7.24
N SER A 5 -8.72 -5.06 -7.42
CA SER A 5 -7.81 -3.92 -7.43
C SER A 5 -7.60 -3.42 -6.00
N VAL A 6 -6.38 -3.54 -5.50
CA VAL A 6 -5.93 -3.00 -4.21
C VAL A 6 -5.37 -1.60 -4.45
N ARG A 7 -5.90 -0.63 -3.71
CA ARG A 7 -5.58 0.79 -3.83
C ARG A 7 -4.75 1.29 -2.65
N ILE A 8 -3.76 2.12 -2.95
CA ILE A 8 -2.94 2.83 -1.99
C ILE A 8 -2.99 4.32 -2.36
N SER A 9 -3.47 5.12 -1.41
CA SER A 9 -3.43 6.57 -1.48
C SER A 9 -2.49 7.03 -0.38
N TRP A 10 -1.39 7.66 -0.77
CA TRP A 10 -0.34 8.03 0.17
C TRP A 10 -0.03 9.53 0.05
N PRO A 11 0.07 10.29 1.15
CA PRO A 11 0.31 11.72 1.09
C PRO A 11 1.59 12.06 0.33
N GLY A 12 1.49 12.97 -0.65
CA GLY A 12 2.61 13.35 -1.50
C GLY A 12 3.12 12.24 -2.43
N TYR A 13 2.27 11.29 -2.81
CA TYR A 13 2.55 10.41 -3.95
C TYR A 13 1.28 10.27 -4.79
N ALA A 14 1.44 10.00 -6.08
CA ALA A 14 0.32 9.71 -6.96
C ALA A 14 -0.50 8.51 -6.46
N PHE A 15 -1.79 8.52 -6.79
CA PHE A 15 -2.64 7.35 -6.58
C PHE A 15 -2.01 6.10 -7.21
N TRP A 16 -1.94 5.01 -6.45
CA TRP A 16 -1.36 3.77 -6.91
C TRP A 16 -2.33 2.62 -6.67
N SER A 17 -2.41 1.70 -7.64
CA SER A 17 -3.23 0.51 -7.49
C SER A 17 -2.63 -0.68 -8.21
N ARG A 18 -2.97 -1.88 -7.72
CA ARG A 18 -2.52 -3.13 -8.32
C ARG A 18 -3.56 -4.22 -8.17
N GLN A 19 -3.69 -5.05 -9.21
CA GLN A 19 -4.52 -6.22 -9.15
C GLN A 19 -3.85 -7.36 -8.38
N ILE A 20 -4.59 -7.99 -7.47
CA ILE A 20 -4.19 -9.24 -6.83
C ILE A 20 -5.24 -10.33 -7.07
N PRO A 21 -4.81 -11.60 -7.25
CA PRO A 21 -5.73 -12.72 -7.45
C PRO A 21 -6.53 -13.02 -6.18
N THR A 22 -7.81 -13.37 -6.33
CA THR A 22 -8.71 -13.77 -5.23
C THR A 22 -9.04 -15.27 -5.19
N ARG A 23 -8.40 -16.06 -6.05
CA ARG A 23 -8.54 -17.51 -6.10
C ARG A 23 -7.20 -18.17 -5.80
N ASP A 24 -7.23 -19.24 -5.01
CA ASP A 24 -6.08 -20.13 -4.89
C ASP A 24 -6.04 -21.06 -6.11
N PHE A 25 -4.87 -21.20 -6.73
CA PHE A 25 -4.65 -22.02 -7.93
C PHE A 25 -4.27 -23.47 -7.58
N ARG A 26 -4.55 -23.91 -6.35
CA ARG A 26 -4.50 -25.34 -5.97
C ARG A 26 -5.51 -26.15 -6.78
N THR A 27 -5.33 -27.46 -6.84
CA THR A 27 -6.26 -28.41 -7.47
C THR A 27 -6.91 -29.27 -6.39
N PRO A 28 -8.24 -29.18 -6.17
CA PRO A 28 -9.21 -28.28 -6.83
C PRO A 28 -9.10 -26.83 -6.34
N PRO A 29 -9.45 -25.82 -7.17
CA PRO A 29 -9.32 -24.41 -6.79
C PRO A 29 -10.17 -24.04 -5.59
N GLN A 30 -9.58 -23.37 -4.61
CA GLN A 30 -10.25 -22.91 -3.40
C GLN A 30 -10.29 -21.37 -3.35
N PRO A 31 -11.23 -20.78 -2.60
CA PRO A 31 -11.18 -19.36 -2.26
C PRO A 31 -9.85 -19.00 -1.59
N VAL A 32 -9.38 -17.76 -1.79
CA VAL A 32 -8.17 -17.28 -1.10
C VAL A 32 -8.40 -17.23 0.41
N THR A 33 -7.46 -17.77 1.19
CA THR A 33 -7.53 -17.66 2.65
C THR A 33 -7.20 -16.23 3.10
N ARG A 34 -7.69 -15.83 4.27
CA ARG A 34 -7.34 -14.53 4.88
C ARG A 34 -5.82 -14.33 4.99
N ALA A 35 -5.09 -15.37 5.39
CA ALA A 35 -3.62 -15.32 5.50
C ALA A 35 -2.94 -15.09 4.13
N LYS A 36 -3.42 -15.75 3.08
CA LYS A 36 -2.88 -15.58 1.72
C LYS A 36 -3.23 -14.21 1.16
N LEU A 37 -4.44 -13.71 1.41
CA LEU A 37 -4.86 -12.36 1.04
C LEU A 37 -3.97 -11.31 1.72
N ALA A 38 -3.78 -11.42 3.04
CA ALA A 38 -2.90 -10.53 3.80
C ALA A 38 -1.47 -10.54 3.24
N LYS A 39 -0.91 -11.71 2.92
CA LYS A 39 0.40 -11.83 2.28
C LYS A 39 0.46 -11.17 0.90
N ASN A 40 -0.60 -11.28 0.10
CA ASN A 40 -0.66 -10.63 -1.21
C ASN A 40 -0.74 -9.10 -1.07
N VAL A 41 -1.48 -8.60 -0.08
CA VAL A 41 -1.55 -7.17 0.26
C VAL A 41 -0.20 -6.66 0.76
N ALA A 42 0.47 -7.37 1.67
CA ALA A 42 1.80 -7.00 2.16
C ALA A 42 2.80 -6.86 1.00
N LYS A 43 2.87 -7.85 0.10
CA LYS A 43 3.67 -7.77 -1.14
C LYS A 43 3.31 -6.60 -2.05
N THR A 44 2.05 -6.16 -2.00
CA THR A 44 1.55 -5.04 -2.79
C THR A 44 2.02 -3.72 -2.18
N VAL A 45 2.02 -3.59 -0.86
CA VAL A 45 2.58 -2.45 -0.12
C VAL A 45 4.10 -2.38 -0.27
N GLU A 46 4.82 -3.49 -0.09
CA GLU A 46 6.28 -3.56 -0.32
C GLU A 46 6.65 -3.10 -1.73
N ARG A 47 5.87 -3.51 -2.73
CA ARG A 47 6.09 -3.13 -4.12
C ARG A 47 5.83 -1.64 -4.34
N PHE A 48 4.75 -1.10 -3.79
CA PHE A 48 4.48 0.34 -3.84
C PHE A 48 5.67 1.13 -3.26
N ILE A 49 6.19 0.72 -2.10
CA ILE A 49 7.35 1.35 -1.46
C ILE A 49 8.59 1.27 -2.35
N THR A 50 8.89 0.09 -2.87
CA THR A 50 10.07 -0.14 -3.74
C THR A 50 10.01 0.70 -5.02
N GLU A 51 8.83 0.88 -5.61
CA GLU A 51 8.63 1.67 -6.84
C GLU A 51 8.73 3.19 -6.61
N HIS A 52 8.50 3.66 -5.38
CA HIS A 52 8.44 5.09 -5.04
C HIS A 52 9.56 5.59 -4.14
N GLN A 53 10.39 4.70 -3.56
CA GLN A 53 11.49 5.06 -2.65
C GLN A 53 12.52 6.05 -3.22
N ASN A 54 12.64 6.11 -4.55
CA ASN A 54 13.57 7.00 -5.27
C ASN A 54 12.86 8.14 -6.00
N ARG A 55 11.54 8.29 -5.84
CA ARG A 55 10.74 9.34 -6.50
C ARG A 55 10.61 10.56 -5.60
N SER A 56 10.51 11.74 -6.22
CA SER A 56 10.14 12.95 -5.47
C SER A 56 8.67 12.88 -5.09
N MET A 57 8.31 13.47 -3.94
CA MET A 57 6.92 13.52 -3.48
C MET A 57 6.05 14.43 -4.38
N ASP A 58 6.67 15.37 -5.09
CA ASP A 58 5.95 16.36 -5.91
C ASP A 58 5.69 15.87 -7.35
N ASP A 59 6.18 14.69 -7.74
CA ASP A 59 6.20 14.31 -9.16
C ASP A 59 4.81 14.01 -9.76
N ALA A 60 3.75 13.78 -8.95
CA ALA A 60 2.38 13.51 -9.44
C ALA A 60 1.26 13.43 -8.35
N GLY A 61 1.47 13.93 -7.13
CA GLY A 61 0.52 13.80 -6.02
C GLY A 61 -0.32 15.05 -5.76
N ASP A 62 -1.62 14.88 -5.51
CA ASP A 62 -2.51 15.96 -5.04
C ASP A 62 -2.54 15.94 -3.50
N ALA A 63 -1.81 16.84 -2.85
CA ALA A 63 -2.05 17.32 -1.48
C ALA A 63 -0.85 18.14 -0.94
N GLY A 64 -0.76 19.44 -1.21
CA GLY A 64 0.15 20.36 -0.50
C GLY A 64 1.64 20.25 -0.87
N SER A 65 2.46 21.18 -0.37
CA SER A 65 3.89 21.23 -0.69
C SER A 65 4.65 20.01 -0.16
N ALA A 66 5.72 19.57 -0.84
CA ALA A 66 6.63 18.53 -0.33
C ALA A 66 7.02 18.74 1.14
N ALA A 67 7.25 19.99 1.56
CA ALA A 67 7.57 20.31 2.95
C ALA A 67 6.47 19.86 3.94
N ALA A 68 5.19 20.02 3.58
CA ALA A 68 4.07 19.60 4.43
C ALA A 68 3.95 18.07 4.53
N ASN A 69 4.43 17.34 3.51
CA ASN A 69 4.32 15.89 3.45
C ASN A 69 5.62 15.15 3.79
N GLN A 70 6.72 15.84 4.07
CA GLN A 70 8.03 15.22 4.31
C GLN A 70 7.99 14.08 5.35
N LYS A 71 7.14 14.19 6.38
CA LYS A 71 6.91 13.15 7.39
C LYS A 71 6.35 11.83 6.84
N TRP A 72 5.75 11.87 5.65
CA TRP A 72 5.19 10.74 4.92
C TRP A 72 6.11 10.24 3.79
N LYS A 73 7.33 10.77 3.65
CA LYS A 73 8.29 10.28 2.66
C LYS A 73 8.47 8.77 2.80
N ILE A 74 8.47 8.06 1.69
CA ILE A 74 8.66 6.63 1.59
C ILE A 74 10.11 6.32 1.20
N GLY A 75 10.70 5.30 1.82
CA GLY A 75 12.00 4.77 1.41
C GLY A 75 13.20 5.69 1.69
N GLY A 76 14.39 5.21 1.34
CA GLY A 76 15.66 5.85 1.74
C GLY A 76 15.94 5.74 3.25
N PRO A 77 17.00 6.40 3.75
CA PRO A 77 17.44 6.26 5.15
C PRO A 77 16.39 6.71 6.18
N ASP A 78 15.65 7.78 5.86
CA ASP A 78 14.73 8.42 6.81
C ASP A 78 13.26 8.24 6.42
N GLY A 79 12.94 7.58 5.31
CA GLY A 79 11.55 7.38 4.89
C GLY A 79 10.90 6.16 5.51
N ILE A 80 9.57 6.10 5.38
CA ILE A 80 8.73 5.00 5.83
C ILE A 80 9.04 3.75 5.01
N GLN A 81 9.34 2.67 5.71
CA GLN A 81 9.61 1.33 5.16
C GLN A 81 8.38 0.43 5.34
N ALA A 82 8.35 -0.70 4.63
CA ALA A 82 7.27 -1.67 4.78
C ALA A 82 7.17 -2.23 6.21
N THR A 83 8.32 -2.36 6.89
CA THR A 83 8.42 -2.82 8.28
C THR A 83 7.88 -1.83 9.31
N ASP A 84 7.69 -0.57 8.92
CA ASP A 84 7.13 0.45 9.79
C ASP A 84 5.60 0.45 9.78
N LEU A 85 4.98 -0.42 8.98
CA LEU A 85 3.55 -0.39 8.70
C LEU A 85 2.83 -1.64 9.19
N VAL A 86 1.64 -1.42 9.74
CA VAL A 86 0.66 -2.46 10.04
C VAL A 86 -0.57 -2.31 9.15
N LEU A 87 -1.03 -3.43 8.60
CA LEU A 87 -2.31 -3.50 7.90
C LEU A 87 -3.45 -3.56 8.93
N LEU A 88 -4.30 -2.53 8.96
CA LEU A 88 -5.46 -2.50 9.85
C LEU A 88 -6.62 -3.29 9.27
N HIS A 89 -7.06 -2.90 8.08
CA HIS A 89 -8.16 -3.55 7.37
C HIS A 89 -8.11 -3.23 5.87
N LEU A 90 -9.00 -3.88 5.11
CA LEU A 90 -9.29 -3.54 3.71
C LEU A 90 -10.70 -2.97 3.65
N GLU A 91 -10.84 -1.77 3.12
CA GLU A 91 -12.13 -1.11 2.95
C GLU A 91 -12.66 -1.35 1.54
N ASN A 92 -13.91 -1.80 1.41
CA ASN A 92 -14.53 -1.95 0.10
C ASN A 92 -14.96 -0.59 -0.44
N VAL A 93 -14.34 -0.15 -1.54
CA VAL A 93 -14.66 1.13 -2.19
C VAL A 93 -15.62 0.91 -3.36
N SER A 94 -15.52 -0.25 -4.03
CA SER A 94 -16.47 -0.66 -5.07
C SER A 94 -16.42 -2.18 -5.32
N LYS A 95 -17.25 -2.67 -6.26
CA LYS A 95 -17.45 -4.09 -6.59
C LYS A 95 -16.16 -4.92 -6.71
N SER A 96 -15.07 -4.34 -7.19
CA SER A 96 -13.78 -5.02 -7.36
C SER A 96 -12.61 -4.22 -6.82
N SER A 97 -12.86 -3.21 -6.00
CA SER A 97 -11.80 -2.32 -5.53
C SER A 97 -11.80 -2.12 -4.03
N TRP A 98 -10.61 -2.27 -3.45
CA TRP A 98 -10.39 -2.29 -2.02
C TRP A 98 -9.27 -1.32 -1.67
N GLN A 99 -9.52 -0.43 -0.72
CA GLN A 99 -8.50 0.48 -0.18
C GLN A 99 -7.75 -0.21 0.95
N VAL A 100 -6.43 -0.07 0.96
CA VAL A 100 -5.60 -0.52 2.07
C VAL A 100 -5.59 0.54 3.16
N ALA A 101 -6.01 0.18 4.38
CA ALA A 101 -5.85 1.01 5.56
C ALA A 101 -4.57 0.61 6.31
N LEU A 102 -3.61 1.54 6.39
CA LEU A 102 -2.29 1.34 6.99
C LEU A 102 -2.10 2.27 8.19
N GLN A 103 -1.32 1.82 9.16
CA GLN A 103 -0.88 2.64 10.28
C GLN A 103 0.61 2.44 10.52
N LEU A 104 1.26 3.49 11.03
CA LEU A 104 2.64 3.39 11.53
C LEU A 104 2.67 2.56 12.81
N LEU A 105 3.58 1.59 12.87
CA LEU A 105 3.77 0.71 14.03
C LEU A 105 4.28 1.50 15.24
N HIS A 106 5.08 2.55 15.00
CA HIS A 106 5.62 3.41 16.03
C HIS A 106 5.37 4.88 15.66
N PRO A 107 5.12 5.77 16.64
CA PRO A 107 5.11 7.20 16.40
C PRO A 107 6.45 7.64 15.80
N ARG A 108 6.40 8.49 14.77
CA ARG A 108 7.60 9.14 14.26
C ARG A 108 7.89 10.36 15.11
N SER A 109 9.11 10.47 15.62
CA SER A 109 9.59 11.71 16.23
C SER A 109 9.45 12.83 15.20
N SER A 110 8.79 13.92 15.58
CA SER A 110 8.81 15.16 14.80
C SER A 110 10.25 15.64 14.74
N GLN A 111 10.92 15.43 13.60
CA GLN A 111 12.13 16.17 13.28
C GLN A 111 11.75 17.57 12.79
#